data_AF-A0A660YNR9-F1
#
_entry.id   AF-A0A660YNR9-F1
#
_cell.length_a   1.000
_cell.length_b   1.000
_cell.length_c   1.000
_cell.angle_alpha   90.00
_cell.angle_beta   90.00
_cell.angle_gamma   90.00
#
_symmetry.space_group_name_H-M   'P 1'
#
loop_
_entity.id
_entity.type
_entity.pdbx_description
1 polymer ?
#
loop_
_entity_poly.entity_id
_entity_poly.type
_entity_poly.pdbx_seq_one_letter_code
_entity_poly.pdbx_strand_id
1 'polypeptide(L)' 'YVRGNFYSDSDIDVAVILDMDKGDMFEEHLRLMKLRRKIDTRIEPHVFSLKDFEKKIPFIKEILREGIEIKV' A
#
# COMPACT_ATOMS: atom_id res chain seq x y z
N TYR A 1 5.15 12.36 -1.20
CA TYR A 1 6.56 11.98 -1.37
C TYR A 1 6.93 11.65 -2.81
N VAL A 2 6.26 10.72 -3.49
CA VAL A 2 6.65 10.26 -4.85
C VAL A 2 6.48 11.31 -5.96
N ARG A 3 5.45 12.15 -5.89
CA ARG A 3 5.18 13.21 -6.89
C ARG A 3 5.86 14.57 -6.61
N GLY A 4 6.69 14.68 -5.58
CA GLY A 4 7.35 15.94 -5.20
C GLY A 4 6.47 17.02 -4.55
N ASN A 5 5.15 16.94 -4.69
CA ASN A 5 4.19 17.86 -4.05
C ASN A 5 3.60 17.24 -2.77
N PHE A 6 4.36 17.22 -1.68
CA PHE A 6 3.86 16.74 -0.39
C PHE A 6 4.02 17.79 0.70
N TYR A 7 3.10 17.76 1.64
CA TYR A 7 3.12 18.58 2.85
C TYR A 7 3.52 17.70 4.04
N SER A 8 3.88 18.34 5.16
CA SER A 8 4.35 17.63 6.36
C SER A 8 3.31 16.69 6.96
N ASP A 9 2.03 16.98 6.73
CA ASP A 9 0.84 16.24 7.16
C ASP A 9 0.29 15.29 6.09
N SER A 10 0.91 15.21 4.91
CA SER A 10 0.50 14.26 3.88
C SER A 10 0.76 12.83 4.34
N ASP A 11 -0.20 11.95 4.05
CA ASP A 11 -0.03 10.51 4.23
C ASP A 11 1.05 9.95 3.28
N ILE A 12 1.57 8.79 3.65
CA ILE A 12 2.55 8.01 2.90
C ILE A 12 1.86 6.71 2.49
N ASP A 13 1.27 6.70 1.31
CA ASP A 13 0.61 5.51 0.77
C ASP A 13 1.64 4.42 0.46
N VAL A 14 1.42 3.22 1.02
CA VAL A 14 2.28 2.05 0.81
C VAL A 14 1.43 0.91 0.29
N ALA A 15 1.55 0.61 -1.00
CA ALA A 15 0.96 -0.58 -1.58
C ALA A 15 1.77 -1.83 -1.17
N VAL A 16 1.11 -2.82 -0.60
CA VAL A 16 1.71 -4.11 -0.20
C VAL A 16 1.03 -5.21 -0.99
N ILE A 17 1.79 -5.90 -1.85
CA ILE A 17 1.28 -7.00 -2.68
C ILE A 17 1.68 -8.32 -2.02
N LEU A 18 0.69 -9.14 -1.68
CA LEU A 18 0.89 -10.42 -1.00
C LEU A 18 0.26 -11.57 -1.79
N ASP A 19 0.91 -12.73 -1.74
CA ASP A 19 0.35 -13.98 -2.28
C ASP A 19 -0.50 -14.66 -1.21
N MET A 20 -1.75 -14.20 -1.07
CA MET A 20 -2.69 -14.71 -0.08
C MET A 20 -4.15 -14.53 -0.51
N ASP A 21 -5.05 -15.26 0.14
CA ASP A 21 -6.48 -15.24 -0.15
C ASP A 21 -7.20 -14.04 0.49
N LYS A 22 -8.35 -13.66 -0.09
CA LYS A 22 -9.10 -12.44 0.31
C LYS A 22 -9.51 -12.37 1.78
N GLY A 23 -9.73 -13.53 2.43
CA GLY A 23 -10.08 -13.57 3.86
C GLY A 23 -8.94 -13.03 4.73
N ASP A 24 -7.72 -13.46 4.43
CA ASP A 24 -6.53 -13.09 5.18
C ASP A 24 -6.11 -11.63 4.92
N MET A 25 -6.44 -11.10 3.74
CA MET A 25 -6.11 -9.72 3.34
C MET A 25 -6.66 -8.67 4.31
N PHE A 26 -7.88 -8.85 4.81
CA PHE A 26 -8.48 -7.88 5.74
C PHE A 26 -7.76 -7.89 7.09
N GLU A 27 -7.46 -9.08 7.60
CA GLU A 27 -6.71 -9.22 8.85
C GLU A 27 -5.29 -8.67 8.73
N GLU A 28 -4.62 -8.93 7.61
CA GLU A 28 -3.28 -8.41 7.37
C GLU A 28 -3.28 -6.89 7.20
N HIS A 29 -4.30 -6.32 6.55
CA HIS A 29 -4.48 -4.87 6.50
C HIS A 29 -4.64 -4.27 7.91
N LEU A 30 -5.47 -4.88 8.77
CA LEU A 30 -5.61 -4.44 10.17
C LEU A 30 -4.30 -4.56 10.95
N ARG A 31 -3.53 -5.61 10.71
CA ARG A 31 -2.23 -5.83 11.35
C ARG A 31 -1.23 -4.75 10.94
N LEU A 32 -1.13 -4.42 9.66
CA LEU A 32 -0.26 -3.36 9.16
C LEU A 32 -0.71 -1.97 9.67
N MET A 33 -2.01 -1.71 9.74
CA MET A 33 -2.58 -0.50 10.34
C MET A 33 -2.28 -0.37 11.85
N LYS A 34 -2.09 -1.48 12.57
CA LYS A 34 -1.60 -1.46 13.95
C LYS A 34 -0.09 -1.26 14.01
N LEU A 35 0.67 -1.92 13.12
CA LEU A 35 2.13 -1.85 13.06
C LEU A 35 2.62 -0.43 12.80
N ARG A 36 2.00 0.30 11.87
CA ARG A 36 2.40 1.69 11.52
C ARG A 36 2.49 2.62 12.72
N ARG A 37 1.67 2.41 13.76
CA ARG A 37 1.63 3.24 14.98
C ARG A 37 2.95 3.26 15.74
N LYS A 38 3.79 2.24 15.55
CA LYS A 38 5.12 2.14 16.16
C LYS A 38 6.24 2.72 15.28
N ILE A 39 5.93 3.11 14.05
CA ILE A 39 6.90 3.53 13.02
C ILE A 39 6.63 5.00 12.67
N ASP A 40 5.52 5.27 11.98
CA ASP A 40 5.03 6.59 11.61
C ASP A 40 3.53 6.47 11.28
N THR A 41 2.69 7.28 11.94
CA THR A 41 1.23 7.22 11.76
C THR A 41 0.77 7.72 10.40
N ARG A 42 1.61 8.45 9.66
CA ARG A 42 1.31 8.92 8.29
C ARG A 42 1.37 7.79 7.26
N ILE A 43 1.99 6.65 7.57
CA ILE A 43 2.04 5.52 6.64
C ILE A 43 0.64 4.94 6.46
N GLU A 44 0.08 4.93 5.25
CA GLU A 44 -1.20 4.30 4.95
C GLU A 44 -0.98 3.04 4.11
N PRO A 45 -1.02 1.84 4.71
CA PRO A 45 -0.87 0.60 3.97
C PRO A 45 -2.12 0.27 3.17
N HIS A 46 -1.95 -0.06 1.89
CA HIS A 46 -2.99 -0.64 1.04
C HIS A 46 -2.57 -2.03 0.60
N VAL A 47 -3.27 -3.05 1.09
CA VAL A 47 -2.90 -4.45 0.83
C VAL A 47 -3.67 -4.98 -0.36
N PHE A 48 -2.95 -5.57 -1.32
CA PHE A 48 -3.51 -6.19 -2.52
C PHE A 48 -3.07 -7.63 -2.65
N SER A 49 -3.97 -8.51 -3.11
CA SER A 49 -3.56 -9.85 -3.51
C SER A 49 -2.83 -9.80 -4.86
N LEU A 50 -2.02 -10.81 -5.17
CA LEU A 50 -1.47 -10.98 -6.52
C LEU A 50 -2.56 -10.95 -7.60
N LYS A 51 -3.71 -11.58 -7.34
CA LYS A 51 -4.85 -11.60 -8.26
C LYS A 51 -5.46 -10.21 -8.48
N ASP A 52 -5.47 -9.35 -7.46
CA ASP A 52 -5.96 -7.97 -7.62
C ASP A 52 -4.96 -7.15 -8.44
N PHE A 53 -3.66 -7.36 -8.21
CA PHE A 53 -2.58 -6.76 -8.97
C PHE A 53 -2.64 -7.07 -10.47
N GLU A 54 -2.85 -8.35 -10.80
CA GLU A 54 -2.98 -8.79 -12.19
C GLU A 54 -4.19 -8.19 -12.93
N LYS A 55 -5.30 -7.94 -12.20
CA LYS A 55 -6.51 -7.36 -12.80
C LYS A 55 -6.34 -5.91 -13.24
N LYS A 56 -5.26 -5.23 -12.82
CA LYS A 56 -4.96 -3.83 -13.19
C LYS A 56 -6.17 -2.91 -13.01
N ILE A 57 -6.83 -3.01 -11.86
CA ILE A 57 -7.88 -2.06 -11.48
C ILE A 57 -7.32 -0.63 -11.48
N PRO A 58 -8.15 0.42 -11.63
CA PRO A 58 -7.68 1.80 -11.82
C PRO A 58 -6.60 2.23 -10.81
N PHE A 59 -6.75 1.86 -9.55
CA PHE A 59 -5.79 2.17 -8.49
C PHE A 59 -4.42 1.51 -8.73
N ILE A 60 -4.39 0.24 -9.14
CA ILE A 60 -3.14 -0.47 -9.43
C ILE A 60 -2.47 0.06 -10.69
N LYS A 61 -3.24 0.50 -11.68
CA LYS A 61 -2.69 1.21 -12.84
C LYS A 61 -1.95 2.48 -12.43
N GLU A 62 -2.47 3.20 -11.42
CA GLU A 62 -1.81 4.38 -10.88
C GLU A 62 -0.53 4.03 -10.13
N ILE A 63 -0.54 2.99 -9.28
CA ILE A 63 0.68 2.48 -8.63
C ILE A 63 1.74 2.10 -9.66
N LEU A 64 1.35 1.39 -10.72
CA LEU A 64 2.29 0.96 -11.77
C LEU A 64 2.85 2.14 -12.59
N ARG A 65 2.08 3.22 -12.75
CA ARG A 65 2.49 4.38 -13.54
C ARG A 65 3.34 5.36 -12.73
N GLU A 66 3.01 5.52 -11.45
CA GLU A 66 3.50 6.64 -10.63
C GLU A 66 4.28 6.17 -9.40
N GLY A 67 4.12 4.90 -8.99
CA GLY A 67 4.73 4.36 -7.78
C GLY A 67 6.23 4.11 -7.91
N ILE A 68 6.89 4.00 -6.76
CA ILE A 68 8.29 3.58 -6.67
C ILE A 68 8.31 2.19 -6.04
N GLU A 69 8.87 1.22 -6.75
CA GLU A 69 9.08 -0.13 -6.22
C GLU A 69 10.21 -0.10 -5.18
N ILE A 70 9.94 -0.65 -4.00
CA ILE A 70 10.93 -0.84 -2.95
C ILE A 70 11.42 -2.28 -3.03
N LYS A 71 12.72 -2.46 -3.30
CA LYS A 71 13.35 -3.79 -3.29
C LYS A 71 13.56 -4.24 -1.84
N VAL A 72 13.10 -5.44 -1.53
CA VAL A 72 13.20 -6.09 -0.23
C VAL A 72 14.18 -7.27 -0.30
#